data_AF-A0AAU6S378-F1
#
_entry.id   AF-A0AAU6S378-F1
#
_cell.length_a   1.000
_cell.length_b   1.000
_cell.length_c   1.000
_cell.angle_alpha   90.00
_cell.angle_beta   90.00
_cell.angle_gamma   90.00
#
_symmetry.space_group_name_H-M   'P 1'
#
loop_
_entity.id
_entity.type
_entity.pdbx_description
1 polymer ?
#
loop_
_entity_poly.entity_id
_entity_poly.type
_entity_poly.pdbx_seq_one_letter_code
_entity_poly.pdbx_strand_id
1 'polypeptide(L)'
;MKFTNATSHPALAFEGLDQLGQSFHVVVMRQTYTWNEQGVLILADEQDPLRLEDELTDPNDLMSGIVEESDLAHYKPKCDVIIKGHAYVPTGRKDQDSFNASIRLQTPDYIILAEPNAATKYAFVEQSSRNTAQDHYQAGQTLIDKTLTILSPRYLLNDSIKGNAHYRLHIEPMPSKVSLNPNSSFGGYSLIEDNNNALNYINKNELIPENKRHGIKLNPHHGVIAYLQDDSFNAAGTGYCSPIYYKYVQPQHIKLSQIHHSDLLISESIVNQVVKHKLDYDRHNRLVTGFGVRAKSHPERTKLIGEINEAFIESGEAYPKGFDFAMWNGAYPDQQTSLLMGNEWLTLTNLCKPDTKAASIDKNGDSQLTLYLPETIAYVALASKNAQTMATELPLRLDTVIISPDNQKVNLVWRAIIIDDYKPRNATLFVLNRDEQQTLAAQYFTEATKVIRPYEIG
;
A
#
# COMPACT_ATOMS: atom_id res chain seq x y z
N MET A 1 3.60 19.81 -23.44
CA MET A 1 2.59 19.07 -24.21
C MET A 1 1.20 19.63 -23.92
N LYS A 2 0.25 19.68 -24.87
CA LYS A 2 -1.17 20.00 -24.57
C LYS A 2 -1.90 18.71 -24.19
N PHE A 3 -2.46 18.66 -22.99
CA PHE A 3 -3.27 17.54 -22.51
C PHE A 3 -4.76 17.80 -22.68
N THR A 4 -5.51 16.79 -23.14
CA THR A 4 -6.97 16.79 -23.22
C THR A 4 -7.50 15.53 -22.54
N ASN A 5 -8.32 15.70 -21.50
CA ASN A 5 -9.02 14.58 -20.89
C ASN A 5 -10.35 14.37 -21.62
N ALA A 6 -10.47 13.29 -22.41
CA ALA A 6 -11.72 12.93 -23.09
C ALA A 6 -12.58 11.94 -22.27
N THR A 7 -12.24 11.75 -21.00
CA THR A 7 -12.96 10.87 -20.07
C THR A 7 -13.75 11.70 -19.06
N SER A 8 -14.66 11.05 -18.33
CA SER A 8 -15.34 11.64 -17.17
C SER A 8 -14.56 11.45 -15.86
N HIS A 9 -13.35 10.88 -15.90
CA HIS A 9 -12.57 10.56 -14.71
C HIS A 9 -11.57 11.66 -14.38
N PRO A 10 -11.31 11.94 -13.09
CA PRO A 10 -10.25 12.86 -12.68
C PRO A 10 -8.89 12.42 -13.24
N ALA A 11 -8.27 13.31 -14.02
CA ALA A 11 -6.99 13.06 -14.66
C ALA A 11 -6.16 14.34 -14.77
N LEU A 12 -4.84 14.18 -14.74
CA LEU A 12 -3.87 15.26 -14.84
C LEU A 12 -2.67 14.80 -15.66
N ALA A 13 -2.07 15.73 -16.40
CA ALA A 13 -0.76 15.54 -16.98
C ALA A 13 0.23 16.53 -16.35
N PHE A 14 1.40 16.05 -15.96
CA PHE A 14 2.49 16.85 -15.40
C PHE A 14 3.84 16.36 -15.91
N GLU A 15 4.90 17.11 -15.61
CA GLU A 15 6.27 16.80 -16.03
C GLU A 15 7.06 16.27 -14.84
N GLY A 16 7.92 15.28 -15.11
CA GLY A 16 8.90 14.76 -14.19
C GLY A 16 10.28 14.78 -14.80
N LEU A 17 11.29 14.66 -13.94
CA LEU A 17 12.67 14.44 -14.35
C LEU A 17 13.09 13.02 -13.97
N ASP A 18 14.04 12.46 -14.70
CA ASP A 18 14.74 11.23 -14.31
C ASP A 18 16.08 11.51 -13.60
N GLN A 19 16.81 10.46 -13.23
CA GLN A 19 18.12 10.58 -12.57
C GLN A 19 19.21 11.22 -13.44
N LEU A 20 18.98 11.32 -14.76
CA LEU A 20 19.89 11.95 -15.73
C LEU A 20 19.45 13.37 -16.08
N GLY A 21 18.43 13.90 -15.41
CA GLY A 21 17.86 15.22 -15.68
C GLY A 21 17.06 15.28 -16.99
N GLN A 22 16.67 14.13 -17.55
CA GLN A 22 15.82 14.08 -18.74
C GLN A 22 14.36 14.24 -18.32
N SER A 23 13.69 15.18 -18.98
CA SER A 23 12.25 15.38 -18.81
C SER A 23 11.44 14.22 -19.40
N PHE A 24 10.33 13.92 -18.75
CA PHE A 24 9.27 13.09 -19.28
C PHE A 24 7.92 13.61 -18.79
N HIS A 25 6.85 13.25 -19.49
CA HIS A 25 5.50 13.58 -19.08
C HIS A 25 4.81 12.39 -18.43
N VAL A 26 4.06 12.66 -17.38
CA VAL A 26 3.22 11.69 -16.66
C VAL A 26 1.77 12.05 -16.92
N VAL A 27 0.97 11.07 -17.32
CA VAL A 27 -0.50 11.16 -17.31
C VAL A 27 -1.01 10.25 -16.22
N VAL A 28 -1.77 10.80 -15.27
CA VAL A 28 -2.42 10.05 -14.18
C VAL A 28 -3.93 10.18 -14.29
N MET A 29 -4.64 9.08 -14.05
CA MET A 29 -6.11 9.02 -13.98
C MET A 29 -6.52 8.24 -12.74
N ARG A 30 -7.53 8.73 -12.01
CA ARG A 30 -8.14 8.03 -10.87
C ARG A 30 -9.58 7.63 -11.22
N GLN A 31 -9.93 6.38 -10.93
CA GLN A 31 -11.30 5.90 -11.00
C GLN A 31 -11.76 5.45 -9.62
N THR A 32 -12.97 5.85 -9.24
CA THR A 32 -13.65 5.38 -8.03
C THR A 32 -14.72 4.36 -8.39
N TYR A 33 -14.64 3.20 -7.76
CA TYR A 33 -15.61 2.13 -7.85
C TYR A 33 -16.29 1.92 -6.51
N THR A 34 -17.55 1.49 -6.54
CA THR A 34 -18.23 0.80 -5.46
C THR A 34 -18.47 -0.66 -5.86
N TRP A 35 -19.22 -1.45 -5.09
CA TRP A 35 -19.56 -2.82 -5.47
C TRP A 35 -21.01 -3.16 -5.19
N ASN A 36 -21.53 -4.11 -5.97
CA ASN A 36 -22.86 -4.68 -5.78
C ASN A 36 -22.86 -5.79 -4.71
N GLU A 37 -24.02 -6.41 -4.49
CA GLU A 37 -24.19 -7.49 -3.49
C GLU A 37 -23.42 -8.78 -3.81
N GLN A 38 -22.87 -8.90 -5.03
CA GLN A 38 -22.03 -10.03 -5.46
C GLN A 38 -20.52 -9.71 -5.37
N GLY A 39 -20.14 -8.51 -4.93
CA GLY A 39 -18.74 -8.09 -4.85
C GLY A 39 -18.13 -7.69 -6.21
N VAL A 40 -18.94 -7.53 -7.26
CA VAL A 40 -18.45 -7.02 -8.55
C VAL A 40 -18.31 -5.50 -8.46
N LEU A 41 -17.14 -4.98 -8.84
CA LEU A 41 -16.90 -3.54 -8.86
C LEU A 41 -17.73 -2.86 -9.96
N ILE A 42 -18.40 -1.78 -9.60
CA ILE A 42 -19.18 -0.91 -10.49
C ILE A 42 -18.69 0.52 -10.32
N LEU A 43 -18.65 1.30 -11.40
CA LEU A 43 -18.19 2.68 -11.33
C LEU A 43 -19.09 3.47 -10.37
N ALA A 44 -18.49 4.23 -9.45
CA ALA A 44 -19.26 5.05 -8.52
C ALA A 44 -19.85 6.28 -9.23
N ASP A 45 -21.07 6.66 -8.85
CA ASP A 45 -21.74 7.86 -9.37
C ASP A 45 -20.92 9.13 -9.12
N GLU A 46 -20.24 9.20 -7.97
CA GLU A 46 -19.32 10.26 -7.61
C GLU A 46 -17.88 9.75 -7.65
N GLN A 47 -17.04 10.45 -8.41
CA GLN A 47 -15.61 10.14 -8.53
C GLN A 47 -14.82 10.97 -7.52
N ASP A 48 -13.92 10.32 -6.77
CA ASP A 48 -13.01 11.02 -5.88
C ASP A 48 -11.96 11.75 -6.73
N PRO A 49 -11.60 13.01 -6.39
CA PRO A 49 -10.59 13.74 -7.13
C PRO A 49 -9.21 13.07 -7.01
N LEU A 50 -8.28 13.44 -7.89
CA LEU A 50 -6.86 13.11 -7.68
C LEU A 50 -6.39 13.64 -6.33
N ARG A 51 -5.64 12.84 -5.58
CA ARG A 51 -4.90 13.33 -4.42
C ARG A 51 -3.70 14.13 -4.90
N LEU A 52 -3.68 15.41 -4.59
CA LEU A 52 -2.55 16.27 -4.93
C LEU A 52 -1.49 16.27 -3.81
N GLU A 53 -1.92 16.01 -2.57
CA GLU A 53 -1.09 15.99 -1.37
C GLU A 53 -1.37 14.72 -0.55
N ASP A 54 -0.42 14.35 0.30
CA ASP A 54 -0.57 13.21 1.18
C ASP A 54 -1.62 13.53 2.28
N GLU A 55 -2.50 12.57 2.59
CA GLU A 55 -3.49 12.68 3.66
C GLU A 55 -2.92 12.12 4.96
N LEU A 56 -2.75 12.96 5.98
CA LEU A 56 -2.25 12.57 7.29
C LEU A 56 -3.35 11.93 8.15
N THR A 57 -2.96 11.09 9.12
CA THR A 57 -3.94 10.57 10.10
C THR A 57 -4.43 11.66 11.05
N ASP A 58 -3.55 12.60 11.41
CA ASP A 58 -3.87 13.89 12.04
C ASP A 58 -3.34 15.01 11.14
N PRO A 59 -4.22 15.86 10.57
CA PRO A 59 -3.84 16.98 9.72
C PRO A 59 -2.86 17.98 10.35
N ASN A 60 -2.75 18.01 11.68
CA ASN A 60 -1.86 18.93 12.40
C ASN A 60 -0.54 18.29 12.81
N ASP A 61 -0.36 16.97 12.62
CA ASP A 61 0.84 16.26 13.03
C ASP A 61 1.45 15.51 11.85
N LEU A 62 2.54 16.06 11.30
CA LEU A 62 3.34 15.47 10.22
C LEU A 62 3.91 14.09 10.58
N MET A 63 4.01 13.77 11.87
CA MET A 63 4.52 12.50 12.37
C MET A 63 3.41 11.49 12.66
N SER A 64 2.14 11.86 12.54
CA SER A 64 1.00 10.98 12.81
C SER A 64 0.86 9.82 11.81
N GLY A 65 1.56 9.91 10.68
CA GLY A 65 1.53 8.94 9.59
C GLY A 65 0.56 9.33 8.48
N ILE A 66 0.62 8.55 7.40
CA ILE A 66 -0.10 8.83 6.15
C ILE A 66 -1.20 7.78 5.99
N VAL A 67 -2.40 8.24 5.65
CA VAL A 67 -3.55 7.41 5.31
C VAL A 67 -3.57 7.10 3.81
N GLU A 68 -3.20 8.07 2.98
CA GLU A 68 -3.23 8.01 1.51
C GLU A 68 -2.14 8.94 0.97
N GLU A 69 -1.31 8.48 0.02
CA GLU A 69 -0.30 9.36 -0.62
C GLU A 69 -0.90 10.10 -1.81
N SER A 70 -0.24 11.19 -2.20
CA SER A 70 -0.50 11.91 -3.44
C SER A 70 -0.43 10.99 -4.66
N ASP A 71 -1.35 11.22 -5.60
CA ASP A 71 -1.38 10.59 -6.91
C ASP A 71 -0.28 11.14 -7.85
N LEU A 72 0.47 12.15 -7.42
CA LEU A 72 1.49 12.83 -8.24
C LEU A 72 2.87 12.19 -8.16
N ALA A 73 2.94 10.89 -7.85
CA ALA A 73 4.17 10.11 -8.02
C ALA A 73 4.57 10.10 -9.51
N HIS A 74 5.82 10.46 -9.80
CA HIS A 74 6.32 10.52 -11.17
C HIS A 74 6.36 9.14 -11.84
N TYR A 75 6.76 8.11 -11.10
CA TYR A 75 6.86 6.75 -11.59
C TYR A 75 6.84 5.76 -10.43
N LYS A 76 6.08 4.67 -10.57
CA LYS A 76 6.07 3.54 -9.64
C LYS A 76 6.49 2.25 -10.37
N PRO A 77 7.59 1.59 -9.99
CA PRO A 77 8.01 0.34 -10.62
C PRO A 77 7.10 -0.86 -10.30
N LYS A 78 6.24 -0.76 -9.27
CA LYS A 78 5.32 -1.81 -8.82
C LYS A 78 3.92 -1.26 -8.59
N CYS A 79 2.93 -2.15 -8.51
CA CYS A 79 1.60 -1.78 -8.05
C CYS A 79 1.51 -1.85 -6.52
N ASP A 80 1.04 -0.77 -5.89
CA ASP A 80 0.71 -0.74 -4.47
C ASP A 80 -0.72 -1.24 -4.24
N VAL A 81 -0.93 -2.14 -3.26
CA VAL A 81 -2.28 -2.55 -2.82
C VAL A 81 -2.47 -2.18 -1.36
N ILE A 82 -3.27 -1.15 -1.12
CA ILE A 82 -3.41 -0.45 0.17
C ILE A 82 -4.83 -0.66 0.70
N ILE A 83 -4.95 -1.02 1.99
CA ILE A 83 -6.23 -1.05 2.69
C ILE A 83 -6.32 0.15 3.63
N LYS A 84 -7.39 0.93 3.48
CA LYS A 84 -7.75 2.08 4.32
C LYS A 84 -9.01 1.74 5.10
N GLY A 85 -8.94 1.80 6.43
CA GLY A 85 -10.09 1.52 7.29
C GLY A 85 -9.72 0.74 8.54
N HIS A 86 -10.52 -0.29 8.86
CA HIS A 86 -10.40 -1.05 10.10
C HIS A 86 -10.37 -2.56 9.85
N ALA A 87 -9.72 -3.28 10.76
CA ALA A 87 -9.94 -4.71 10.95
C ALA A 87 -11.10 -4.93 11.93
N TYR A 88 -11.99 -5.86 11.64
CA TYR A 88 -13.20 -6.14 12.42
C TYR A 88 -13.09 -7.46 13.16
N VAL A 89 -13.52 -7.47 14.43
CA VAL A 89 -13.51 -8.69 15.23
C VAL A 89 -14.48 -9.71 14.60
N PRO A 90 -14.08 -10.98 14.47
CA PRO A 90 -14.95 -12.03 13.96
C PRO A 90 -16.24 -12.16 14.78
N THR A 91 -17.33 -12.50 14.10
CA THR A 91 -18.64 -12.68 14.71
C THR A 91 -18.57 -13.74 15.81
N GLY A 92 -19.02 -13.40 17.02
CA GLY A 92 -18.99 -14.31 18.18
C GLY A 92 -17.63 -14.45 18.88
N ARG A 93 -16.60 -13.67 18.52
CA ARG A 93 -15.25 -13.75 19.11
C ARG A 93 -14.80 -12.54 19.94
N LYS A 94 -15.74 -11.82 20.56
CA LYS A 94 -15.42 -10.62 21.37
C LYS A 94 -14.59 -10.93 22.62
N ASP A 95 -14.60 -12.16 23.10
CA ASP A 95 -13.85 -12.59 24.29
C ASP A 95 -12.39 -12.98 23.99
N GLN A 96 -12.00 -13.03 22.71
CA GLN A 96 -10.62 -13.30 22.32
C GLN A 96 -9.80 -12.00 22.30
N ASP A 97 -8.54 -12.08 22.73
CA ASP A 97 -7.62 -10.95 22.75
C ASP A 97 -6.85 -10.76 21.42
N SER A 98 -7.14 -11.61 20.43
CA SER A 98 -6.53 -11.56 19.12
C SER A 98 -7.40 -12.21 18.04
N PHE A 99 -7.21 -11.77 16.79
CA PHE A 99 -7.78 -12.39 15.60
C PHE A 99 -6.90 -12.11 14.38
N ASN A 100 -7.12 -12.83 13.29
CA ASN A 100 -6.37 -12.59 12.05
C ASN A 100 -7.17 -11.76 11.07
N ALA A 101 -6.51 -10.85 10.38
CA ALA A 101 -7.00 -10.16 9.21
C ALA A 101 -6.08 -10.48 8.03
N SER A 102 -6.62 -10.59 6.82
CA SER A 102 -5.81 -10.92 5.66
C SER A 102 -6.32 -10.29 4.37
N ILE A 103 -5.38 -10.13 3.44
CA ILE A 103 -5.61 -9.76 2.06
C ILE A 103 -5.01 -10.84 1.17
N ARG A 104 -5.79 -11.26 0.18
CA ARG A 104 -5.32 -12.12 -0.89
C ARG A 104 -5.68 -11.51 -2.23
N LEU A 105 -4.70 -11.40 -3.12
CA LEU A 105 -4.89 -10.94 -4.51
C LEU A 105 -4.47 -12.06 -5.45
N GLN A 106 -5.31 -12.41 -6.41
CA GLN A 106 -5.06 -13.51 -7.35
C GLN A 106 -5.44 -13.10 -8.77
N THR A 107 -4.70 -13.58 -9.76
CA THR A 107 -5.15 -13.51 -11.16
C THR A 107 -6.43 -14.33 -11.32
N PRO A 108 -7.24 -14.11 -12.36
CA PRO A 108 -8.42 -14.92 -12.59
C PRO A 108 -8.04 -16.37 -12.93
N ASP A 109 -9.03 -17.25 -12.83
CA ASP A 109 -8.95 -18.60 -13.36
C ASP A 109 -9.15 -18.59 -14.88
N TYR A 110 -8.53 -19.54 -15.57
CA TYR A 110 -8.54 -19.64 -17.02
C TYR A 110 -9.06 -21.00 -17.47
N ILE A 111 -9.75 -21.00 -18.61
CA ILE A 111 -10.02 -22.20 -19.41
C ILE A 111 -9.12 -22.13 -20.64
N ILE A 112 -8.16 -23.04 -20.73
CA ILE A 112 -7.34 -23.21 -21.93
C ILE A 112 -8.14 -24.03 -22.92
N LEU A 113 -8.52 -23.41 -24.04
CA LEU A 113 -9.32 -24.05 -25.07
C LEU A 113 -8.45 -25.04 -25.84
N ALA A 114 -8.99 -26.22 -26.10
CA ALA A 114 -8.35 -27.19 -26.96
C ALA A 114 -8.16 -26.64 -28.39
N GLU A 115 -6.99 -26.87 -29.00
CA GLU A 115 -6.80 -26.53 -30.41
C GLU A 115 -7.83 -27.30 -31.27
N PRO A 116 -8.56 -26.62 -32.18
CA PRO A 116 -9.51 -27.30 -33.04
C PRO A 116 -8.77 -28.28 -33.94
N ASN A 117 -9.29 -29.50 -34.06
CA ASN A 117 -8.76 -30.49 -34.99
C ASN A 117 -8.69 -29.90 -36.41
N ALA A 118 -7.49 -29.88 -37.00
CA ALA A 118 -7.30 -29.37 -38.35
C ALA A 118 -8.25 -30.08 -39.33
N ALA A 119 -9.02 -29.31 -40.11
CA ALA A 119 -9.91 -29.86 -41.12
C ALA A 119 -9.07 -30.57 -42.19
N THR A 120 -9.03 -31.91 -42.15
CA THR A 120 -8.40 -32.71 -43.19
C THR A 120 -9.26 -32.67 -44.45
N LYS A 121 -8.61 -32.42 -45.60
CA LYS A 121 -9.23 -32.29 -46.94
C LYS A 121 -9.97 -33.56 -47.44
N TYR A 122 -9.95 -34.63 -46.64
CA TYR A 122 -10.56 -35.93 -46.93
C TYR A 122 -11.32 -36.41 -45.68
N ALA A 123 -12.58 -36.01 -45.54
CA ALA A 123 -13.43 -36.51 -44.48
C ALA A 123 -14.09 -37.83 -44.89
N PHE A 124 -13.29 -38.90 -44.90
CA PHE A 124 -13.78 -40.29 -44.81
C PHE A 124 -12.76 -41.11 -44.02
N VAL A 125 -12.74 -40.93 -42.69
CA VAL A 125 -12.13 -41.91 -41.80
C VAL A 125 -13.14 -42.23 -40.71
N GLU A 126 -13.67 -43.44 -40.81
CA GLU A 126 -14.44 -44.11 -39.78
C GLU A 126 -13.64 -44.25 -38.49
N GLN A 127 -14.33 -43.99 -37.38
CA GLN A 127 -14.10 -44.46 -36.01
C GLN A 127 -12.74 -45.14 -35.74
N SER A 128 -11.73 -44.33 -35.41
CA SER A 128 -10.58 -44.78 -34.63
C SER A 128 -10.09 -43.64 -33.75
N SER A 129 -10.26 -43.82 -32.44
CA SER A 129 -9.75 -42.96 -31.34
C SER A 129 -9.92 -41.45 -31.52
N ARG A 130 -11.16 -40.95 -31.31
CA ARG A 130 -11.39 -39.54 -30.99
C ARG A 130 -10.78 -39.26 -29.61
N ASN A 131 -9.50 -38.88 -29.55
CA ASN A 131 -9.05 -38.03 -28.46
C ASN A 131 -9.70 -36.66 -28.73
N THR A 132 -10.91 -36.46 -28.21
CA THR A 132 -11.49 -35.12 -28.11
C THR A 132 -10.53 -34.31 -27.26
N ALA A 133 -9.79 -33.39 -27.87
CA ALA A 133 -9.05 -32.39 -27.13
C ALA A 133 -10.06 -31.68 -26.20
N GLN A 134 -9.80 -31.73 -24.90
CA GLN A 134 -10.69 -31.19 -23.87
C GLN A 134 -10.14 -29.85 -23.40
N ASP A 135 -11.04 -28.93 -23.10
CA ASP A 135 -10.67 -27.67 -22.46
C ASP A 135 -10.11 -27.95 -21.07
N HIS A 136 -9.01 -27.27 -20.71
CA HIS A 136 -8.32 -27.49 -19.45
C HIS A 136 -8.49 -26.28 -18.52
N TYR A 137 -8.98 -26.51 -17.31
CA TYR A 137 -9.03 -25.50 -16.27
C TYR A 137 -7.63 -25.25 -15.68
N GLN A 138 -7.27 -23.98 -15.52
CA GLN A 138 -6.07 -23.54 -14.83
C GLN A 138 -6.44 -22.52 -13.76
N ALA A 139 -6.08 -22.81 -12.50
CA ALA A 139 -6.27 -21.89 -11.40
C ALA A 139 -5.39 -20.63 -11.54
N GLY A 140 -5.91 -19.50 -11.09
CA GLY A 140 -5.19 -18.24 -11.03
C GLY A 140 -3.98 -18.29 -10.08
N GLN A 141 -2.99 -17.46 -10.38
CA GLN A 141 -1.80 -17.30 -9.55
C GLN A 141 -2.08 -16.31 -8.41
N THR A 142 -1.67 -16.67 -7.20
CA THR A 142 -1.68 -15.75 -6.06
C THR A 142 -0.55 -14.73 -6.18
N LEU A 143 -0.91 -13.44 -6.20
CA LEU A 143 0.01 -12.30 -6.30
C LEU A 143 0.34 -11.72 -4.92
N ILE A 144 -0.65 -11.66 -4.03
CA ILE A 144 -0.49 -11.27 -2.61
C ILE A 144 -1.19 -12.31 -1.75
N ASP A 145 -0.54 -12.73 -0.67
CA ASP A 145 -1.17 -13.51 0.41
C ASP A 145 -0.60 -13.06 1.74
N LYS A 146 -1.24 -12.08 2.36
CA LYS A 146 -0.76 -11.46 3.59
C LYS A 146 -1.78 -11.61 4.69
N THR A 147 -1.34 -12.23 5.78
CA THR A 147 -2.12 -12.38 7.02
C THR A 147 -1.38 -11.72 8.16
N LEU A 148 -2.07 -10.83 8.87
CA LEU A 148 -1.57 -10.17 10.08
C LEU A 148 -2.46 -10.54 11.26
N THR A 149 -1.86 -10.61 12.44
CA THR A 149 -2.57 -10.80 13.70
C THR A 149 -2.87 -9.44 14.32
N ILE A 150 -4.13 -9.23 14.62
CA ILE A 150 -4.66 -8.06 15.30
C ILE A 150 -4.83 -8.40 16.78
N LEU A 151 -4.22 -7.62 17.65
CA LEU A 151 -4.27 -7.78 19.10
C LEU A 151 -5.22 -6.75 19.71
N SER A 152 -5.81 -7.11 20.85
CA SER A 152 -6.52 -6.15 21.68
C SER A 152 -5.54 -5.07 22.20
N PRO A 153 -6.03 -3.92 22.68
CA PRO A 153 -5.16 -2.88 23.20
C PRO A 153 -4.32 -3.41 24.36
N ARG A 154 -3.01 -3.13 24.30
CA ARG A 154 -2.02 -3.61 25.26
C ARG A 154 -1.17 -2.46 25.73
N TYR A 155 -0.88 -2.46 27.02
CA TYR A 155 -0.06 -1.44 27.66
C TYR A 155 0.97 -2.08 28.56
N LEU A 156 2.12 -1.44 28.64
CA LEU A 156 3.13 -1.77 29.63
C LEU A 156 3.05 -0.76 30.76
N LEU A 157 2.82 -1.30 31.95
CA LEU A 157 2.79 -0.54 33.19
C LEU A 157 4.13 -0.68 33.88
N ASN A 158 4.73 0.45 34.21
CA ASN A 158 5.98 0.49 34.94
C ASN A 158 5.74 0.00 36.38
N ASP A 159 6.33 -1.14 36.74
CA ASP A 159 6.32 -1.72 38.10
C ASP A 159 7.75 -1.81 38.65
N SER A 160 8.58 -0.84 38.27
CA SER A 160 10.01 -0.85 38.59
C SER A 160 10.24 -0.62 40.08
N ILE A 161 11.10 -1.45 40.66
CA ILE A 161 11.66 -1.24 42.01
C ILE A 161 13.12 -0.81 41.83
N LYS A 162 13.48 0.32 42.47
CA LYS A 162 14.79 1.02 42.42
C LYS A 162 15.89 0.33 41.57
N GLY A 163 16.13 0.87 40.38
CA GLY A 163 17.33 0.60 39.57
C GLY A 163 17.17 -0.43 38.45
N ASN A 164 16.07 -1.19 38.41
CA ASN A 164 15.75 -2.09 37.29
C ASN A 164 14.37 -1.76 36.72
N ALA A 165 14.34 -1.27 35.48
CA ALA A 165 13.10 -1.05 34.77
C ALA A 165 12.38 -2.38 34.54
N HIS A 166 11.21 -2.55 35.14
CA HIS A 166 10.36 -3.72 34.96
C HIS A 166 8.97 -3.27 34.52
N TYR A 167 8.49 -3.86 33.43
CA TYR A 167 7.18 -3.56 32.88
C TYR A 167 6.29 -4.79 32.93
N ARG A 168 5.05 -4.62 33.43
CA ARG A 168 4.03 -5.65 33.39
C ARG A 168 3.08 -5.39 32.23
N LEU A 169 2.75 -6.44 31.47
CA LEU A 169 1.75 -6.36 30.42
C LEU A 169 0.33 -6.26 31.01
N HIS A 170 -0.39 -5.23 30.58
CA HIS A 170 -1.81 -5.06 30.79
C HIS A 170 -2.54 -5.22 29.45
N ILE A 171 -3.61 -6.02 29.44
CA ILE A 171 -4.40 -6.34 28.24
C ILE A 171 -5.81 -5.82 28.48
N GLU A 172 -6.29 -4.97 27.59
CA GLU A 172 -7.68 -4.51 27.59
C GLU A 172 -8.57 -5.45 26.75
N PRO A 173 -9.89 -5.43 26.99
CA PRO A 173 -10.85 -6.14 26.15
C PRO A 173 -10.74 -5.73 24.67
N MET A 174 -10.97 -6.68 23.78
CA MET A 174 -10.95 -6.43 22.34
C MET A 174 -12.08 -5.47 21.93
N PRO A 175 -11.79 -4.32 21.29
CA PRO A 175 -12.82 -3.45 20.73
C PRO A 175 -13.50 -4.12 19.54
N SER A 176 -14.66 -3.62 19.10
CA SER A 176 -15.36 -4.18 17.93
C SER A 176 -14.57 -4.12 16.61
N LYS A 177 -13.61 -3.20 16.53
CA LYS A 177 -12.72 -2.99 15.38
C LYS A 177 -11.43 -2.30 15.81
N VAL A 178 -10.38 -2.47 15.01
CA VAL A 178 -9.05 -1.87 15.20
C VAL A 178 -8.66 -1.08 13.95
N SER A 179 -8.12 0.12 14.12
CA SER A 179 -7.68 0.95 12.98
C SER A 179 -6.51 0.31 12.24
N LEU A 180 -6.47 0.46 10.92
CA LEU A 180 -5.35 0.04 10.08
C LEU A 180 -4.32 1.16 9.85
N ASN A 181 -4.53 2.32 10.49
CA ASN A 181 -3.60 3.45 10.39
C ASN A 181 -2.20 3.07 10.91
N PRO A 182 -1.14 3.74 10.44
CA PRO A 182 0.24 3.44 10.83
C PRO A 182 0.51 3.42 12.34
N ASN A 183 -0.27 4.17 13.14
CA ASN A 183 -0.17 4.19 14.61
C ASN A 183 -0.58 2.88 15.30
N SER A 184 -1.27 1.99 14.59
CA SER A 184 -1.62 0.66 15.08
C SER A 184 -0.52 -0.37 14.80
N SER A 185 0.46 -0.03 13.98
CA SER A 185 1.66 -0.83 13.67
C SER A 185 2.79 -0.56 14.67
N PHE A 186 3.75 -1.49 14.75
CA PHE A 186 4.94 -1.28 15.59
C PHE A 186 5.77 -0.10 15.08
N GLY A 187 6.32 0.66 16.02
CA GLY A 187 7.17 1.81 15.74
C GLY A 187 7.09 2.86 16.85
N GLY A 188 7.35 4.10 16.46
CA GLY A 188 7.42 5.25 17.35
C GLY A 188 8.84 5.81 17.44
N TYR A 189 8.93 7.04 17.92
CA TYR A 189 10.17 7.71 18.25
C TYR A 189 10.27 7.95 19.76
N SER A 190 11.50 8.05 20.24
CA SER A 190 11.78 8.49 21.60
C SER A 190 12.42 9.87 21.54
N LEU A 191 11.81 10.82 22.23
CA LEU A 191 12.34 12.17 22.37
C LEU A 191 12.28 12.63 23.82
N ILE A 192 13.14 13.57 24.19
CA ILE A 192 13.14 14.20 25.50
C ILE A 192 13.20 15.71 25.29
N GLU A 193 12.25 16.42 25.88
CA GLU A 193 12.17 17.88 25.85
C GLU A 193 13.22 18.53 26.74
N ASP A 194 13.62 19.76 26.42
CA ASP A 194 14.70 20.51 27.07
C ASP A 194 14.47 20.82 28.56
N ASN A 195 13.21 20.85 28.97
CA ASN A 195 12.77 21.06 30.35
C ASN A 195 12.82 19.78 31.21
N ASN A 196 13.18 18.63 30.64
CA ASN A 196 13.11 17.35 31.34
C ASN A 196 14.40 17.06 32.14
N ASN A 197 14.24 16.74 33.43
CA ASN A 197 15.34 16.44 34.34
C ASN A 197 16.19 15.21 33.93
N ALA A 198 15.65 14.31 33.10
CA ALA A 198 16.36 13.14 32.58
C ALA A 198 17.64 13.51 31.82
N LEU A 199 17.67 14.70 31.21
CA LEU A 199 18.81 15.20 30.43
C LEU A 199 20.10 15.31 31.26
N ASN A 200 20.00 15.50 32.57
CA ASN A 200 21.16 15.59 33.47
C ASN A 200 21.95 14.28 33.57
N TYR A 201 21.37 13.16 33.13
CA TYR A 201 21.94 11.83 33.25
C TYR A 201 22.36 11.21 31.90
N ILE A 202 22.09 11.92 30.79
CA ILE A 202 22.41 11.50 29.42
C ILE A 202 23.76 12.07 29.02
N ASN A 203 24.54 11.34 28.22
CA ASN A 203 25.83 11.83 27.75
C ASN A 203 25.63 13.06 26.84
N LYS A 204 26.40 14.13 27.06
CA LYS A 204 26.31 15.36 26.26
C LYS A 204 26.46 15.13 24.76
N ASN A 205 27.20 14.09 24.35
CA ASN A 205 27.38 13.74 22.93
C ASN A 205 26.12 13.11 22.30
N GLU A 206 25.20 12.59 23.10
CA GLU A 206 23.91 12.04 22.64
C GLU A 206 22.82 13.12 22.59
N LEU A 207 23.07 14.29 23.19
CA LEU A 207 22.12 15.38 23.22
C LEU A 207 22.31 16.29 22.01
N ILE A 208 21.20 16.85 21.53
CA ILE A 208 21.25 17.98 20.60
C ILE A 208 21.99 19.12 21.33
N PRO A 209 23.05 19.72 20.74
CA PRO A 209 23.77 20.82 21.39
C PRO A 209 22.84 21.97 21.75
N GLU A 210 22.98 22.56 22.94
CA GLU A 210 22.05 23.57 23.47
C GLU A 210 21.87 24.76 22.52
N ASN A 211 22.96 25.24 21.92
CA ASN A 211 22.94 26.31 20.91
C ASN A 211 22.24 25.93 19.60
N LYS A 212 21.93 24.65 19.38
CA LYS A 212 21.17 24.12 18.24
C LYS A 212 19.72 23.76 18.58
N ARG A 213 19.28 23.88 19.84
CA ARG A 213 17.90 23.52 20.26
C ARG A 213 16.85 24.57 19.91
N HIS A 214 17.19 25.66 19.22
CA HIS A 214 16.27 26.76 18.98
C HIS A 214 15.09 26.36 18.07
N GLY A 215 13.88 26.25 18.65
CA GLY A 215 12.63 26.09 17.91
C GLY A 215 12.38 24.71 17.29
N ILE A 216 13.24 23.71 17.55
CA ILE A 216 13.05 22.34 17.04
C ILE A 216 11.92 21.68 17.83
N LYS A 217 10.72 21.73 17.28
CA LYS A 217 9.57 20.93 17.71
C LYS A 217 9.33 19.83 16.70
N LEU A 218 8.99 18.64 17.17
CA LEU A 218 8.70 17.53 16.27
C LEU A 218 7.33 17.70 15.62
N ASN A 219 6.35 18.13 16.41
CA ASN A 219 4.99 18.42 15.99
C ASN A 219 4.36 19.46 16.94
N PRO A 220 3.12 19.94 16.70
CA PRO A 220 2.51 20.98 17.53
C PRO A 220 2.31 20.61 19.02
N HIS A 221 2.37 19.33 19.36
CA HIS A 221 2.14 18.83 20.71
C HIS A 221 3.41 18.79 21.57
N HIS A 222 4.59 18.91 20.96
CA HIS A 222 5.87 18.82 21.67
C HIS A 222 6.50 20.19 21.95
N GLY A 223 7.20 20.26 23.08
CA GLY A 223 8.13 21.32 23.43
C GLY A 223 9.42 21.28 22.60
N VAL A 224 10.41 22.07 23.02
CA VAL A 224 11.72 22.08 22.39
C VAL A 224 12.44 20.76 22.68
N ILE A 225 12.92 20.09 21.64
CA ILE A 225 13.58 18.80 21.78
C ILE A 225 15.06 18.98 22.18
N ALA A 226 15.50 18.24 23.19
CA ALA A 226 16.89 18.16 23.62
C ALA A 226 17.56 16.81 23.29
N TYR A 227 16.76 15.77 23.09
CA TYR A 227 17.19 14.46 22.62
C TYR A 227 16.13 13.91 21.67
N LEU A 228 16.55 13.40 20.52
CA LEU A 228 15.74 12.63 19.59
C LEU A 228 16.56 11.40 19.23
N GLN A 229 15.96 10.22 19.27
CA GLN A 229 16.66 9.02 18.82
C GLN A 229 16.99 9.12 17.32
N ASP A 230 18.17 8.68 16.93
CA ASP A 230 18.61 8.72 15.52
C ASP A 230 17.97 7.61 14.67
N ASP A 231 17.48 6.54 15.29
CA ASP A 231 16.93 5.34 14.66
C ASP A 231 15.44 5.16 14.95
N SER A 232 14.61 6.05 14.40
CA SER A 232 13.19 5.74 14.22
C SER A 232 13.04 4.61 13.19
N PHE A 233 12.05 3.74 13.36
CA PHE A 233 11.80 2.61 12.46
C PHE A 233 10.49 2.76 11.69
N ASN A 234 9.43 3.16 12.39
CA ASN A 234 8.19 3.63 11.81
C ASN A 234 7.71 4.75 12.73
N ALA A 235 8.05 5.99 12.39
CA ALA A 235 7.85 7.12 13.30
C ALA A 235 6.39 7.32 13.71
N ALA A 236 5.45 6.93 12.83
CA ALA A 236 4.02 7.00 13.08
C ALA A 236 3.48 5.84 13.93
N GLY A 237 4.24 4.76 14.11
CA GLY A 237 3.86 3.58 14.86
C GLY A 237 3.89 3.76 16.38
N THR A 238 3.57 2.70 17.10
CA THR A 238 3.58 2.66 18.57
C THR A 238 4.29 1.42 19.12
N GLY A 239 4.65 1.46 20.41
CA GLY A 239 5.25 0.33 21.13
C GLY A 239 6.77 0.27 21.14
N TYR A 240 7.48 1.04 20.31
CA TYR A 240 8.92 1.18 20.40
C TYR A 240 9.31 2.32 21.36
N CYS A 241 10.32 2.07 22.21
CA CYS A 241 11.04 3.10 22.95
C CYS A 241 12.53 2.73 22.99
N SER A 242 13.41 3.72 22.96
CA SER A 242 14.86 3.51 22.97
C SER A 242 15.36 3.12 24.36
N PRO A 243 16.48 2.38 24.48
CA PRO A 243 17.08 2.05 25.78
C PRO A 243 17.42 3.28 26.63
N ILE A 244 17.84 4.39 26.02
CA ILE A 244 18.13 5.67 26.70
C ILE A 244 16.83 6.22 27.32
N TYR A 245 15.75 6.26 26.53
CA TYR A 245 14.46 6.73 27.00
C TYR A 245 13.93 5.88 28.15
N TYR A 246 13.99 4.54 28.02
CA TYR A 246 13.63 3.62 29.09
C TYR A 246 14.42 3.83 30.37
N LYS A 247 15.73 4.02 30.26
CA LYS A 247 16.63 4.13 31.41
C LYS A 247 16.44 5.42 32.19
N TYR A 248 16.31 6.56 31.49
CA TYR A 248 16.36 7.88 32.11
C TYR A 248 14.99 8.55 32.27
N VAL A 249 14.04 8.29 31.37
CA VAL A 249 12.67 8.82 31.48
C VAL A 249 11.77 7.88 32.30
N GLN A 250 11.97 6.57 32.17
CA GLN A 250 11.17 5.54 32.87
C GLN A 250 9.66 5.79 32.74
N PRO A 251 9.12 5.84 31.50
CA PRO A 251 7.72 6.15 31.27
C PRO A 251 6.82 5.25 32.11
N GLN A 252 5.78 5.82 32.71
CA GLN A 252 4.86 5.07 33.56
C GLN A 252 3.96 4.12 32.77
N HIS A 253 3.72 4.46 31.50
CA HIS A 253 2.77 3.80 30.63
C HIS A 253 3.27 3.83 29.19
N ILE A 254 3.31 2.67 28.53
CA ILE A 254 3.66 2.55 27.11
C ILE A 254 2.55 1.80 26.40
N LYS A 255 1.96 2.43 25.39
CA LYS A 255 1.01 1.78 24.48
C LYS A 255 1.77 0.92 23.48
N LEU A 256 1.37 -0.35 23.35
CA LEU A 256 1.91 -1.27 22.36
C LEU A 256 1.07 -1.24 21.07
N SER A 257 1.70 -1.60 19.96
CA SER A 257 1.03 -1.75 18.68
C SER A 257 0.03 -2.91 18.68
N GLN A 258 -0.97 -2.84 17.81
CA GLN A 258 -2.03 -3.84 17.70
C GLN A 258 -1.88 -4.73 16.46
N ILE A 259 -1.12 -4.32 15.45
CA ILE A 259 -0.94 -5.07 14.20
C ILE A 259 0.45 -5.72 14.19
N HIS A 260 0.47 -7.05 14.00
CA HIS A 260 1.69 -7.86 14.07
C HIS A 260 1.71 -8.93 12.97
N HIS A 261 2.91 -9.41 12.62
CA HIS A 261 3.02 -10.68 11.94
C HIS A 261 2.65 -11.82 12.90
N SER A 262 1.99 -12.86 12.41
CA SER A 262 1.49 -13.97 13.23
C SER A 262 2.60 -14.75 13.94
N ASP A 263 3.82 -14.72 13.41
CA ASP A 263 4.98 -15.41 13.97
C ASP A 263 5.86 -14.51 14.86
N LEU A 264 5.50 -13.23 15.00
CA LEU A 264 6.25 -12.27 15.80
C LEU A 264 5.32 -11.28 16.50
N LEU A 265 4.69 -11.74 17.58
CA LEU A 265 3.83 -10.91 18.43
C LEU A 265 4.65 -10.18 19.50
N ILE A 266 4.40 -8.88 19.68
CA ILE A 266 4.96 -8.15 20.80
C ILE A 266 4.45 -8.73 22.13
N SER A 267 5.39 -9.05 23.02
CA SER A 267 5.11 -9.61 24.35
C SER A 267 5.97 -8.92 25.40
N GLU A 268 5.65 -9.14 26.67
CA GLU A 268 6.43 -8.64 27.80
C GLU A 268 7.93 -9.04 27.69
N SER A 269 8.21 -10.27 27.24
CA SER A 269 9.59 -10.75 27.04
C SER A 269 10.33 -9.94 25.97
N ILE A 270 9.68 -9.71 24.81
CA ILE A 270 10.28 -8.92 23.73
C ILE A 270 10.55 -7.50 24.21
N VAL A 271 9.59 -6.89 24.91
CA VAL A 271 9.79 -5.51 25.37
C VAL A 271 10.86 -5.43 26.45
N ASN A 272 10.90 -6.36 27.41
CA ASN A 272 11.98 -6.43 28.39
C ASN A 272 13.36 -6.67 27.74
N GLN A 273 13.42 -7.29 26.56
CA GLN A 273 14.65 -7.34 25.75
C GLN A 273 14.97 -5.96 25.14
N VAL A 274 13.98 -5.26 24.55
CA VAL A 274 14.15 -3.91 23.98
C VAL A 274 14.63 -2.90 25.03
N VAL A 275 14.10 -2.99 26.25
CA VAL A 275 14.49 -2.14 27.39
C VAL A 275 15.99 -2.30 27.69
N LYS A 276 16.50 -3.53 27.62
CA LYS A 276 17.88 -3.86 27.98
C LYS A 276 18.86 -3.70 26.82
N HIS A 277 18.40 -3.94 25.61
CA HIS A 277 19.22 -4.03 24.40
C HIS A 277 18.49 -3.43 23.20
N LYS A 278 19.24 -2.84 22.28
CA LYS A 278 18.71 -2.48 20.97
C LYS A 278 18.30 -3.76 20.23
N LEU A 279 17.07 -3.78 19.69
CA LEU A 279 16.61 -4.87 18.83
C LEU A 279 17.55 -5.01 17.62
N ASP A 280 17.80 -6.25 17.20
CA ASP A 280 18.46 -6.48 15.92
C ASP A 280 17.59 -5.94 14.78
N TYR A 281 18.25 -5.47 13.73
CA TYR A 281 17.61 -4.73 12.65
C TYR A 281 16.57 -5.58 11.89
N ASP A 282 16.87 -6.86 11.62
CA ASP A 282 15.98 -7.76 10.89
C ASP A 282 14.70 -8.06 11.68
N ARG A 283 14.83 -8.37 12.98
CA ARG A 283 13.69 -8.59 13.86
C ARG A 283 12.85 -7.33 14.00
N HIS A 284 13.45 -6.15 14.04
CA HIS A 284 12.70 -4.91 14.05
C HIS A 284 11.90 -4.72 12.77
N ASN A 285 12.54 -4.83 11.61
CA ASN A 285 11.88 -4.64 10.32
C ASN A 285 10.68 -5.59 10.16
N ARG A 286 10.78 -6.80 10.72
CA ARG A 286 9.67 -7.76 10.78
C ARG A 286 8.55 -7.42 11.77
N LEU A 287 8.79 -6.59 12.78
CA LEU A 287 7.72 -6.10 13.67
C LEU A 287 6.91 -4.98 12.99
N VAL A 288 7.54 -4.21 12.11
CA VAL A 288 6.90 -3.09 11.42
C VAL A 288 6.10 -3.61 10.23
N THR A 289 4.79 -3.75 10.44
CA THR A 289 3.88 -4.28 9.42
C THR A 289 2.51 -3.61 9.52
N GLY A 290 1.80 -3.57 8.40
CA GLY A 290 0.46 -2.99 8.32
C GLY A 290 -0.16 -3.25 6.95
N PHE A 291 -1.43 -2.87 6.79
CA PHE A 291 -2.13 -2.95 5.51
C PHE A 291 -2.17 -1.62 4.74
N GLY A 292 -1.87 -0.52 5.43
CA GLY A 292 -1.94 0.84 4.92
C GLY A 292 -0.65 1.34 4.26
N VAL A 293 -0.46 2.65 4.27
CA VAL A 293 0.71 3.33 3.68
C VAL A 293 1.89 3.33 4.65
N ARG A 294 3.06 2.96 4.11
CA ARG A 294 4.36 3.17 4.74
C ARG A 294 4.93 4.49 4.23
N ALA A 295 4.83 5.58 5.00
CA ALA A 295 5.17 6.95 4.58
C ALA A 295 6.59 7.12 4.01
N LYS A 296 6.84 8.17 3.21
CA LYS A 296 8.16 8.50 2.63
C LYS A 296 9.25 8.70 3.69
N SER A 297 8.89 9.18 4.88
CA SER A 297 9.78 9.33 6.03
C SER A 297 10.17 8.01 6.70
N HIS A 298 9.55 6.90 6.30
CA HIS A 298 9.89 5.58 6.82
C HIS A 298 11.33 5.21 6.42
N PRO A 299 12.20 4.81 7.35
CA PRO A 299 13.62 4.49 7.13
C PRO A 299 13.89 3.59 5.94
N GLU A 300 13.12 2.51 5.77
CA GLU A 300 13.27 1.62 4.62
C GLU A 300 12.97 2.29 3.27
N ARG A 301 12.11 3.31 3.24
CA ARG A 301 11.93 4.15 2.05
C ARG A 301 13.02 5.21 1.96
N THR A 302 13.42 5.82 3.06
CA THR A 302 14.51 6.81 3.10
C THR A 302 15.83 6.27 2.51
N LYS A 303 16.13 4.98 2.65
CA LYS A 303 17.28 4.32 2.01
C LYS A 303 17.28 4.41 0.47
N LEU A 304 16.10 4.55 -0.12
CA LEU A 304 15.89 4.66 -1.57
C LEU A 304 16.10 6.09 -2.06
N ILE A 305 16.28 7.07 -1.18
CA ILE A 305 16.51 8.44 -1.61
C ILE A 305 17.90 8.59 -2.23
N GLY A 306 18.91 7.81 -1.83
CA GLY A 306 20.28 7.97 -2.30
C GLY A 306 21.12 8.89 -1.41
N GLU A 307 22.28 9.32 -1.92
CA GLU A 307 23.27 10.08 -1.14
C GLU A 307 22.93 11.59 -1.10
N ILE A 308 22.33 12.05 0.00
CA ILE A 308 22.16 13.50 0.25
C ILE A 308 23.42 14.05 0.91
N ASN A 309 24.30 14.65 0.11
CA ASN A 309 25.50 15.35 0.57
C ASN A 309 25.49 16.83 0.15
N GLU A 310 26.42 17.62 0.67
CA GLU A 310 26.53 19.07 0.35
C GLU A 310 26.70 19.31 -1.15
N ALA A 311 27.45 18.44 -1.84
CA ALA A 311 27.63 18.53 -3.29
C ALA A 311 26.30 18.38 -4.07
N PHE A 312 25.41 17.48 -3.65
CA PHE A 312 24.07 17.35 -4.23
C PHE A 312 23.20 18.58 -3.93
N ILE A 313 23.24 19.07 -2.68
CA ILE A 313 22.47 20.26 -2.28
C ILE A 313 22.88 21.47 -3.12
N GLU A 314 24.15 21.58 -3.48
CA GLU A 314 24.69 22.67 -4.30
C GLU A 314 24.60 22.43 -5.82
N SER A 315 24.41 21.19 -6.30
CA SER A 315 24.46 20.86 -7.72
C SER A 315 23.25 21.35 -8.52
N GLY A 316 22.10 21.50 -7.87
CA GLY A 316 20.82 21.77 -8.52
C GLY A 316 20.27 20.58 -9.32
N GLU A 317 20.84 19.39 -9.16
CA GLU A 317 20.31 18.15 -9.74
C GLU A 317 18.93 17.81 -9.13
N ALA A 318 18.06 17.19 -9.92
CA ALA A 318 16.71 16.84 -9.48
C ALA A 318 16.68 15.71 -8.44
N TYR A 319 17.62 14.76 -8.56
CA TYR A 319 17.73 13.61 -7.66
C TYR A 319 19.19 13.40 -7.26
N PRO A 320 19.42 12.96 -6.02
CA PRO A 320 20.76 12.59 -5.59
C PRO A 320 21.21 11.29 -6.26
N LYS A 321 22.52 11.08 -6.25
CA LYS A 321 23.13 9.85 -6.74
C LYS A 321 22.57 8.64 -5.97
N GLY A 322 22.11 7.64 -6.73
CA GLY A 322 21.57 6.39 -6.16
C GLY A 322 20.08 6.45 -5.78
N PHE A 323 19.36 7.53 -6.12
CA PHE A 323 17.90 7.60 -5.93
C PHE A 323 17.19 6.44 -6.65
N ASP A 324 16.38 5.66 -5.95
CA ASP A 324 15.60 4.56 -6.50
C ASP A 324 14.12 4.95 -6.56
N PHE A 325 13.51 4.88 -7.74
CA PHE A 325 12.09 5.20 -7.93
C PHE A 325 11.13 4.27 -7.17
N ALA A 326 11.58 3.13 -6.65
CA ALA A 326 10.83 2.35 -5.67
C ALA A 326 10.48 3.18 -4.41
N MET A 327 11.16 4.30 -4.18
CA MET A 327 10.77 5.32 -3.20
C MET A 327 9.31 5.75 -3.35
N TRP A 328 8.73 5.73 -4.55
CA TRP A 328 7.32 6.11 -4.79
C TRP A 328 6.30 5.02 -4.47
N ASN A 329 6.73 3.77 -4.24
CA ASN A 329 5.84 2.71 -3.77
C ASN A 329 5.57 2.87 -2.26
N GLY A 330 4.31 3.10 -1.92
CA GLY A 330 3.85 3.38 -0.56
C GLY A 330 3.37 2.16 0.21
N ALA A 331 3.02 1.05 -0.47
CA ALA A 331 2.61 -0.17 0.22
C ALA A 331 3.80 -0.88 0.89
N TYR A 332 3.53 -1.73 1.87
CA TYR A 332 4.54 -2.66 2.40
C TYR A 332 5.03 -3.61 1.29
N PRO A 333 6.31 -4.05 1.29
CA PRO A 333 6.86 -4.85 0.20
C PRO A 333 6.08 -6.15 -0.12
N ASP A 334 5.44 -6.75 0.88
CA ASP A 334 4.59 -7.94 0.78
C ASP A 334 3.15 -7.64 0.32
N GLN A 335 2.84 -6.37 0.04
CA GLN A 335 1.59 -5.87 -0.56
C GLN A 335 1.86 -5.09 -1.86
N GLN A 336 3.02 -5.34 -2.48
CA GLN A 336 3.36 -4.81 -3.79
C GLN A 336 3.40 -5.94 -4.82
N THR A 337 2.92 -5.68 -6.03
CA THR A 337 2.93 -6.65 -7.14
C THR A 337 3.57 -6.05 -8.39
N SER A 338 3.74 -6.87 -9.43
CA SER A 338 3.81 -6.32 -10.79
C SER A 338 2.56 -5.47 -11.07
N LEU A 339 2.67 -4.55 -12.04
CA LEU A 339 1.55 -3.72 -12.49
C LEU A 339 0.35 -4.60 -12.82
N LEU A 340 -0.81 -4.24 -12.29
CA LEU A 340 -2.04 -5.01 -12.45
C LEU A 340 -2.68 -4.70 -13.80
N MET A 341 -3.46 -5.64 -14.31
CA MET A 341 -4.18 -5.49 -15.57
C MET A 341 -5.65 -5.08 -15.35
N GLY A 342 -6.16 -5.21 -14.12
CA GLY A 342 -7.59 -5.42 -13.90
C GLY A 342 -7.93 -6.86 -14.23
N ASN A 343 -9.11 -7.36 -13.80
CA ASN A 343 -9.53 -8.77 -13.78
C ASN A 343 -9.07 -9.63 -12.58
N GLU A 344 -8.27 -9.07 -11.68
CA GLU A 344 -7.80 -9.81 -10.50
C GLU A 344 -8.91 -9.93 -9.43
N TRP A 345 -8.83 -11.01 -8.68
CA TRP A 345 -9.66 -11.28 -7.50
C TRP A 345 -8.98 -10.79 -6.24
N LEU A 346 -9.66 -9.93 -5.50
CA LEU A 346 -9.24 -9.44 -4.19
C LEU A 346 -10.13 -10.04 -3.10
N THR A 347 -9.56 -10.80 -2.18
CA THR A 347 -10.28 -11.33 -1.02
C THR A 347 -9.77 -10.69 0.26
N LEU A 348 -10.71 -10.21 1.08
CA LEU A 348 -10.47 -9.54 2.36
C LEU A 348 -11.09 -10.36 3.48
N THR A 349 -10.27 -10.83 4.42
CA THR A 349 -10.73 -11.50 5.63
C THR A 349 -10.67 -10.55 6.82
N ASN A 350 -11.79 -10.33 7.51
CA ASN A 350 -11.90 -9.45 8.68
C ASN A 350 -11.44 -8.00 8.45
N LEU A 351 -11.45 -7.54 7.19
CA LEU A 351 -11.15 -6.17 6.78
C LEU A 351 -12.39 -5.45 6.25
N CYS A 352 -13.59 -5.96 6.51
CA CYS A 352 -14.85 -5.31 6.19
C CYS A 352 -15.82 -5.48 7.37
N LYS A 353 -16.89 -4.67 7.40
CA LYS A 353 -17.92 -4.81 8.44
C LYS A 353 -18.60 -6.18 8.27
N PRO A 354 -18.90 -6.92 9.36
CA PRO A 354 -19.58 -8.21 9.27
C PRO A 354 -20.97 -8.18 8.61
N ASP A 355 -21.61 -7.02 8.57
CA ASP A 355 -22.92 -6.79 7.94
C ASP A 355 -22.83 -6.27 6.49
N THR A 356 -21.62 -6.23 5.92
CA THR A 356 -21.42 -5.90 4.50
C THR A 356 -22.17 -6.92 3.65
N LYS A 357 -23.14 -6.47 2.85
CA LYS A 357 -24.03 -7.36 2.07
C LYS A 357 -23.30 -8.33 1.13
N ALA A 358 -22.20 -7.87 0.53
CA ALA A 358 -21.37 -8.67 -0.36
C ALA A 358 -20.37 -9.60 0.36
N ALA A 359 -20.31 -9.52 1.69
CA ALA A 359 -19.46 -10.37 2.50
C ALA A 359 -20.23 -11.59 3.00
N SER A 360 -19.51 -12.68 3.21
CA SER A 360 -20.00 -13.89 3.88
C SER A 360 -19.31 -14.05 5.23
N ILE A 361 -19.98 -14.72 6.17
CA ILE A 361 -19.37 -15.13 7.44
C ILE A 361 -19.06 -16.62 7.35
N ASP A 362 -17.80 -16.99 7.57
CA ASP A 362 -17.40 -18.38 7.56
C ASP A 362 -17.79 -19.11 8.86
N LYS A 363 -17.48 -20.42 8.93
CA LYS A 363 -17.73 -21.25 10.13
C LYS A 363 -17.00 -20.77 11.39
N ASN A 364 -15.94 -19.98 11.23
CA ASN A 364 -15.13 -19.45 12.31
C ASN A 364 -15.66 -18.10 12.82
N GLY A 365 -16.61 -17.49 12.11
CA GLY A 365 -17.12 -16.15 12.37
C GLY A 365 -16.35 -15.07 11.60
N ASP A 366 -15.37 -15.44 10.78
CA ASP A 366 -14.56 -14.52 10.01
C ASP A 366 -15.37 -13.97 8.83
N SER A 367 -15.33 -12.66 8.64
CA SER A 367 -15.96 -12.01 7.49
C SER A 367 -15.07 -12.12 6.26
N GLN A 368 -15.66 -12.48 5.13
CA GLN A 368 -14.98 -12.66 3.84
C GLN A 368 -15.66 -11.81 2.78
N LEU A 369 -14.96 -10.79 2.29
CA LEU A 369 -15.40 -9.96 1.16
C LEU A 369 -14.49 -10.23 -0.03
N THR A 370 -15.06 -10.74 -1.12
CA THR A 370 -14.34 -10.98 -2.37
C THR A 370 -14.80 -9.97 -3.42
N LEU A 371 -13.85 -9.26 -4.02
CA LEU A 371 -14.05 -8.22 -5.01
C LEU A 371 -13.37 -8.59 -6.33
N TYR A 372 -14.03 -8.31 -7.45
CA TYR A 372 -13.47 -8.51 -8.79
C TYR A 372 -13.09 -7.19 -9.43
N LEU A 373 -11.80 -7.01 -9.75
CA LEU A 373 -11.32 -5.78 -10.38
C LEU A 373 -11.81 -5.66 -11.84
N PRO A 374 -12.23 -4.47 -12.29
CA PRO A 374 -12.74 -4.26 -13.64
C PRO A 374 -11.63 -4.33 -14.68
N GLU A 375 -11.94 -4.93 -15.82
CA GLU A 375 -11.09 -4.88 -17.03
C GLU A 375 -11.21 -3.50 -17.68
N THR A 376 -10.42 -2.54 -17.21
CA THR A 376 -10.41 -1.18 -17.78
C THR A 376 -9.24 -1.01 -18.72
N ILE A 377 -9.52 -0.67 -19.98
CA ILE A 377 -8.50 -0.25 -20.94
C ILE A 377 -8.49 1.27 -21.04
N ALA A 378 -7.52 1.90 -20.40
CA ALA A 378 -7.25 3.33 -20.49
C ALA A 378 -5.96 3.58 -21.29
N TYR A 379 -5.96 4.56 -22.19
CA TYR A 379 -4.79 4.88 -23.01
C TYR A 379 -4.72 6.37 -23.39
N VAL A 380 -3.52 6.83 -23.73
CA VAL A 380 -3.27 8.16 -24.25
C VAL A 380 -2.96 8.07 -25.74
N ALA A 381 -3.78 8.73 -26.56
CA ALA A 381 -3.45 8.98 -27.96
C ALA A 381 -2.46 10.16 -28.05
N LEU A 382 -1.29 9.90 -28.63
CA LEU A 382 -0.19 10.83 -28.72
C LEU A 382 0.03 11.30 -30.15
N ALA A 383 0.28 12.61 -30.29
CA ALA A 383 0.74 13.21 -31.53
C ALA A 383 2.04 13.97 -31.29
N SER A 384 3.06 13.69 -32.12
CA SER A 384 4.37 14.34 -32.01
C SER A 384 4.39 15.73 -32.64
N LYS A 385 5.34 16.57 -32.20
CA LYS A 385 5.74 17.79 -32.91
C LYS A 385 6.55 17.47 -34.17
N ASN A 386 7.22 16.32 -34.22
CA ASN A 386 7.95 15.88 -35.39
C ASN A 386 6.97 15.25 -36.40
N ALA A 387 6.86 15.84 -37.60
CA ALA A 387 5.96 15.37 -38.65
C ALA A 387 6.26 13.95 -39.15
N GLN A 388 7.48 13.44 -38.91
CA GLN A 388 7.90 12.09 -39.30
C GLN A 388 7.57 11.04 -38.24
N THR A 389 7.28 11.46 -37.01
CA THR A 389 6.93 10.55 -35.92
C THR A 389 5.43 10.25 -35.97
N MET A 390 5.09 8.97 -36.12
CA MET A 390 3.69 8.54 -36.20
C MET A 390 2.95 8.79 -34.87
N ALA A 391 1.64 9.05 -34.99
CA ALA A 391 0.74 9.01 -33.86
C ALA A 391 0.75 7.60 -33.25
N THR A 392 0.67 7.51 -31.93
CA THR A 392 0.72 6.24 -31.21
C THR A 392 -0.24 6.26 -30.03
N GLU A 393 -0.59 5.08 -29.54
CA GLU A 393 -1.42 4.88 -28.36
C GLU A 393 -0.56 4.28 -27.25
N LEU A 394 -0.58 4.92 -26.08
CA LEU A 394 0.17 4.47 -24.92
C LEU A 394 -0.81 4.03 -23.83
N PRO A 395 -0.86 2.74 -23.46
CA PRO A 395 -1.75 2.28 -22.40
C PRO A 395 -1.31 2.84 -21.04
N LEU A 396 -2.27 3.21 -20.21
CA LEU A 396 -2.02 3.44 -18.78
C LEU A 396 -1.92 2.09 -18.07
N ARG A 397 -1.12 2.06 -17.00
CA ARG A 397 -0.93 0.88 -16.15
C ARG A 397 -1.53 1.13 -14.77
N LEU A 398 -2.18 0.12 -14.21
CA LEU A 398 -2.68 0.15 -12.83
C LEU A 398 -1.52 -0.10 -11.87
N ASP A 399 -1.15 0.94 -11.13
CA ASP A 399 0.00 0.94 -10.24
C ASP A 399 -0.38 1.26 -8.78
N THR A 400 -1.63 1.56 -8.49
CA THR A 400 -2.13 1.75 -7.12
C THR A 400 -3.60 1.35 -7.02
N VAL A 401 -3.89 0.42 -6.11
CA VAL A 401 -5.23 0.00 -5.70
C VAL A 401 -5.43 0.39 -4.24
N ILE A 402 -6.39 1.28 -3.97
CA ILE A 402 -6.75 1.69 -2.61
C ILE A 402 -8.13 1.16 -2.30
N ILE A 403 -8.24 0.28 -1.31
CA ILE A 403 -9.50 -0.33 -0.92
C ILE A 403 -9.93 0.29 0.40
N SER A 404 -11.14 0.85 0.42
CA SER A 404 -11.77 1.47 1.60
C SER A 404 -13.08 0.74 1.95
N PRO A 405 -13.01 -0.46 2.58
CA PRO A 405 -14.18 -1.28 2.89
C PRO A 405 -15.24 -0.55 3.71
N ASP A 406 -14.81 0.28 4.66
CA ASP A 406 -15.70 1.03 5.54
C ASP A 406 -16.64 1.99 4.82
N ASN A 407 -16.19 2.51 3.66
CA ASN A 407 -16.87 3.50 2.83
C ASN A 407 -17.42 2.89 1.54
N GLN A 408 -17.34 1.57 1.37
CA GLN A 408 -17.74 0.86 0.16
C GLN A 408 -17.09 1.40 -1.14
N LYS A 409 -15.79 1.73 -1.08
CA LYS A 409 -15.04 2.32 -2.19
C LYS A 409 -13.75 1.55 -2.53
N VAL A 410 -13.44 1.48 -3.83
CA VAL A 410 -12.14 1.08 -4.36
C VAL A 410 -11.67 2.16 -5.33
N ASN A 411 -10.49 2.73 -5.10
CA ASN A 411 -9.86 3.64 -6.05
C ASN A 411 -8.77 2.92 -6.82
N LEU A 412 -8.82 3.06 -8.14
CA LEU A 412 -7.81 2.55 -9.05
C LEU A 412 -7.08 3.75 -9.66
N VAL A 413 -5.76 3.78 -9.53
CA VAL A 413 -4.93 4.84 -10.11
C VAL A 413 -4.10 4.27 -11.25
N TRP A 414 -4.23 4.92 -12.39
CA TRP A 414 -3.66 4.51 -13.65
C TRP A 414 -2.62 5.55 -14.08
N ARG A 415 -1.42 5.11 -14.49
CA ARG A 415 -0.36 6.01 -14.96
C ARG A 415 0.23 5.60 -16.30
N ALA A 416 0.57 6.59 -17.11
CA ALA A 416 1.34 6.44 -18.33
C ALA A 416 2.52 7.42 -18.33
N ILE A 417 3.68 6.94 -18.80
CA ILE A 417 4.92 7.71 -18.90
C ILE A 417 5.24 7.94 -20.37
N ILE A 418 5.34 9.21 -20.76
CA ILE A 418 5.64 9.64 -22.13
C ILE A 418 7.03 10.25 -22.13
N ILE A 419 7.98 9.56 -22.75
CA ILE A 419 9.36 10.05 -22.89
C ILE A 419 9.43 11.26 -23.82
N ASP A 420 10.27 12.24 -23.48
CA ASP A 420 10.38 13.49 -24.24
C ASP A 420 11.02 13.33 -25.62
N ASP A 421 11.67 12.20 -25.89
CA ASP A 421 12.18 11.85 -27.22
C ASP A 421 11.06 11.76 -28.26
N TYR A 422 9.83 11.42 -27.83
CA TYR A 422 8.65 11.46 -28.69
C TYR A 422 8.28 12.89 -29.12
N LYS A 423 8.80 13.93 -28.44
CA LYS A 423 8.46 15.34 -28.62
C LYS A 423 6.94 15.55 -28.64
N PRO A 424 6.21 15.18 -27.58
CA PRO A 424 4.75 15.19 -27.60
C PRO A 424 4.19 16.61 -27.79
N ARG A 425 3.35 16.75 -28.81
CA ARG A 425 2.57 17.97 -29.07
C ARG A 425 1.26 17.92 -28.31
N ASN A 426 0.49 16.86 -28.53
CA ASN A 426 -0.83 16.64 -27.95
C ASN A 426 -0.90 15.25 -27.31
N ALA A 427 -1.57 15.16 -26.17
CA ALA A 427 -1.97 13.92 -25.52
C ALA A 427 -3.47 13.98 -25.23
N THR A 428 -4.21 12.98 -25.68
CA THR A 428 -5.64 12.85 -25.40
C THR A 428 -5.89 11.54 -24.67
N LEU A 429 -6.44 11.61 -23.46
CA LEU A 429 -6.76 10.44 -22.64
C LEU A 429 -8.13 9.88 -23.02
N PHE A 430 -8.19 8.57 -23.25
CA PHE A 430 -9.40 7.81 -23.52
C PHE A 430 -9.52 6.60 -22.58
N VAL A 431 -10.75 6.15 -22.37
CA VAL A 431 -11.09 4.87 -21.74
C VAL A 431 -12.04 4.16 -22.69
N LEU A 432 -11.69 2.93 -23.09
CA LEU A 432 -12.58 2.14 -23.93
C LEU A 432 -13.79 1.68 -23.11
N ASN A 433 -14.98 1.86 -23.67
CA ASN A 433 -16.18 1.30 -23.08
C ASN A 433 -16.22 -0.23 -23.32
N ARG A 434 -17.10 -0.93 -22.61
CA ARG A 434 -17.16 -2.40 -22.66
C ARG A 434 -17.43 -2.95 -24.07
N ASP A 435 -18.30 -2.31 -24.85
CA ASP A 435 -18.66 -2.77 -26.19
C ASP A 435 -17.47 -2.62 -27.14
N GLU A 436 -16.71 -1.53 -27.02
CA GLU A 436 -15.46 -1.31 -27.74
C GLU A 436 -14.40 -2.33 -27.34
N GLN A 437 -14.25 -2.61 -26.04
CA GLN A 437 -13.32 -3.62 -25.54
C GLN A 437 -13.65 -5.02 -26.08
N GLN A 438 -14.92 -5.42 -26.08
CA GLN A 438 -15.36 -6.70 -26.62
C GLN A 438 -15.15 -6.77 -28.13
N THR A 439 -15.41 -5.67 -28.85
CA THR A 439 -15.17 -5.59 -30.29
C THR A 439 -13.68 -5.69 -30.62
N LEU A 440 -12.83 -4.99 -29.86
CA LEU A 440 -11.37 -5.03 -30.01
C LEU A 440 -10.83 -6.43 -29.70
N ALA A 441 -11.30 -7.06 -28.62
CA ALA A 441 -10.94 -8.42 -28.24
C ALA A 441 -11.29 -9.40 -29.37
N ALA A 442 -12.52 -9.33 -29.90
CA ALA A 442 -13.00 -10.20 -30.97
C ALA A 442 -12.27 -9.99 -32.32
N GLN A 443 -11.76 -8.78 -32.59
CA GLN A 443 -11.06 -8.45 -33.83
C GLN A 443 -9.61 -8.93 -33.87
N TYR A 444 -8.92 -8.90 -32.72
CA TYR A 444 -7.47 -9.12 -32.65
C TYR A 444 -7.07 -10.43 -31.96
N PHE A 445 -7.99 -11.08 -31.24
CA PHE A 445 -7.70 -12.31 -30.50
C PHE A 445 -8.69 -13.42 -30.89
N THR A 446 -8.20 -14.43 -31.61
CA THR A 446 -8.76 -15.80 -31.50
C THR A 446 -8.24 -16.36 -30.17
N GLU A 447 -8.91 -16.06 -29.07
CA GLU A 447 -8.41 -16.40 -27.73
C GLU A 447 -8.31 -17.92 -27.54
N ALA A 448 -7.08 -18.43 -27.43
CA ALA A 448 -6.81 -19.82 -27.02
C ALA A 448 -7.09 -20.06 -25.52
N THR A 449 -7.41 -19.01 -24.77
CA THR A 449 -7.67 -19.03 -23.33
C THR A 449 -8.83 -18.12 -22.99
N LYS A 450 -9.88 -18.66 -22.35
CA LYS A 450 -11.02 -17.90 -21.88
C LYS A 450 -10.90 -17.60 -20.38
N VAL A 451 -10.93 -16.32 -20.01
CA VAL A 451 -10.97 -15.88 -18.60
C VAL A 451 -12.33 -16.17 -17.99
N ILE A 452 -12.38 -16.75 -16.80
CA ILE A 452 -13.64 -16.97 -16.07
C ILE A 452 -14.03 -15.67 -15.36
N ARG A 453 -15.08 -15.02 -15.85
CA ARG A 453 -15.63 -13.77 -15.28
C ARG A 453 -16.87 -14.05 -14.44
N PRO A 454 -17.01 -13.44 -13.26
CA PRO A 454 -18.16 -13.70 -12.38
C PRO A 454 -19.49 -13.24 -12.97
N TYR A 455 -19.47 -12.23 -13.83
CA TYR A 455 -20.66 -11.72 -14.51
C TYR A 455 -21.04 -12.51 -15.78
N GLU A 456 -20.26 -13.51 -16.19
CA GLU A 456 -20.61 -14.43 -17.28
C GLU A 456 -21.27 -15.74 -16.76
N ILE A 457 -21.18 -16.00 -15.46
CA ILE A 457 -21.82 -17.15 -14.80
C ILE A 457 -23.20 -16.68 -14.31
N GLY A 458 -24.13 -16.52 -15.24
CA GLY A 458 -25.54 -16.22 -14.98
C GLY A 458 -26.40 -17.47 -14.86
#